data_AF-A0A429BMI2-F1
#
_entry.id   AF-A0A429BMI2-F1
#
_cell.length_a   1.000
_cell.length_b   1.000
_cell.length_c   1.000
_cell.angle_alpha   90.00
_cell.angle_beta   90.00
_cell.angle_gamma   90.00
#
_symmetry.space_group_name_H-M   'P 1'
#
loop_
_entity.id
_entity.type
_entity.pdbx_description
1 polymer ?
#
loop_
_entity_poly.entity_id
_entity_poly.type
_entity_poly.pdbx_seq_one_letter_code
_entity_poly.pdbx_strand_id
1 'polypeptide(L)'
;MSYFNAAFFLDKSFSVNSSGTPNAALHITPDANEGGYVTFQIEDKLPIDDQVKVAETLLKGVQRWRDQLVESAQRQRTTEDELAAAREEIARLKAERDGGAS
;
A
#
# COMPACT_ATOMS: atom_id res chain seq x y z
N MET A 1 -0.25 2.33 28.84
CA MET A 1 -1.03 2.58 27.59
C MET A 1 -1.50 1.25 27.07
N SER A 2 -2.81 1.07 26.89
CA SER A 2 -3.33 -0.06 26.11
C SER A 2 -3.15 0.29 24.64
N TYR A 3 -2.56 -0.60 23.85
CA TYR A 3 -2.54 -0.46 22.40
C TYR A 3 -3.62 -1.39 21.85
N PHE A 4 -4.43 -0.87 20.94
CA PHE A 4 -5.36 -1.67 20.15
C PHE A 4 -4.77 -1.83 18.76
N ASN A 5 -4.78 -3.06 18.25
CA ASN A 5 -4.44 -3.35 16.86
C ASN A 5 -5.68 -3.91 16.17
N ALA A 6 -6.12 -3.24 15.12
CA ALA A 6 -7.08 -3.77 14.17
C ALA A 6 -6.43 -3.81 12.78
N ALA A 7 -6.55 -4.96 12.13
CA ALA A 7 -6.17 -5.15 10.74
C ALA A 7 -7.43 -5.40 9.92
N PHE A 8 -7.50 -4.73 8.78
CA PHE A 8 -8.58 -4.89 7.81
C PHE A 8 -7.95 -5.28 6.47
N PHE A 9 -8.56 -6.25 5.79
CA PHE A 9 -8.15 -6.65 4.46
C PHE A 9 -8.93 -5.84 3.45
N LEU A 10 -8.22 -5.05 2.64
CA LEU A 10 -8.80 -4.31 1.53
C LEU A 10 -8.47 -5.06 0.23
N ASP A 11 -9.49 -5.46 -0.50
CA ASP A 11 -9.34 -5.98 -1.87
C ASP A 11 -9.30 -4.80 -2.87
N LYS A 12 -9.06 -5.07 -4.16
CA LYS A 12 -8.89 -4.05 -5.22
C LYS A 12 -10.08 -3.11 -5.39
N SER A 13 -11.25 -3.47 -4.88
CA SER A 13 -12.51 -2.73 -5.05
C SER A 13 -12.95 -2.15 -3.70
N PHE A 14 -12.51 -0.93 -3.41
CA PHE A 14 -12.99 -0.14 -2.27
C PHE A 14 -13.07 1.33 -2.63
N SER A 15 -13.98 2.03 -1.97
CA SER A 15 -14.14 3.47 -2.03
C SER A 15 -13.77 4.11 -0.71
N VAL A 16 -13.24 5.33 -0.81
CA VAL A 16 -12.93 6.18 0.33
C VAL A 16 -13.76 7.46 0.20
N ASN A 17 -14.59 7.73 1.19
CA ASN A 17 -15.45 8.92 1.26
C ASN A 17 -15.21 9.65 2.58
N SER A 18 -15.60 10.92 2.65
CA SER A 18 -15.42 11.72 3.87
C SER A 18 -16.61 12.62 4.15
N SER A 19 -16.85 12.90 5.43
CA SER A 19 -17.73 13.97 5.90
C SER A 19 -16.92 15.06 6.61
N GLY A 20 -17.40 16.31 6.50
CA GLY A 20 -16.82 17.46 7.21
C GLY A 20 -17.50 17.75 8.55
N THR A 21 -17.18 18.90 9.14
CA THR A 21 -17.75 19.35 10.42
C THR A 21 -19.29 19.43 10.37
N PRO A 22 -20.00 19.13 11.49
CA PRO A 22 -19.46 18.86 12.83
C PRO A 22 -18.96 17.42 13.04
N ASN A 23 -19.25 16.50 12.12
CA ASN A 23 -18.88 15.09 12.22
C ASN A 23 -17.79 14.75 11.20
N ALA A 24 -16.58 15.25 11.43
CA ALA A 24 -15.45 14.99 10.55
C ALA A 24 -15.08 13.51 10.61
N ALA A 25 -15.27 12.80 9.49
CA ALA A 25 -15.02 11.36 9.42
C ALA A 25 -14.49 10.93 8.05
N LEU A 26 -13.68 9.88 8.06
CA LEU A 26 -13.22 9.17 6.88
C LEU A 26 -13.87 7.78 6.87
N HIS A 27 -14.53 7.44 5.77
CA HIS A 27 -15.20 6.17 5.55
C HIS A 27 -14.46 5.37 4.48
N ILE A 28 -14.14 4.12 4.80
CA ILE A 28 -13.60 3.14 3.86
C ILE A 28 -14.66 2.05 3.69
N THR A 29 -15.13 1.87 2.47
CA THR A 29 -16.21 0.94 2.14
C THR A 29 -15.76 0.00 1.01
N PRO A 30 -15.86 -1.32 1.15
CA PRO A 30 -15.67 -2.24 0.04
C PRO A 30 -16.79 -2.03 -0.98
N ASP A 31 -16.45 -2.05 -2.28
CA ASP A 31 -17.44 -1.81 -3.34
C ASP A 31 -18.33 -3.05 -3.59
N ALA A 32 -17.97 -4.21 -3.01
CA ALA A 32 -18.80 -5.40 -3.01
C ALA A 32 -19.88 -5.29 -1.92
N ASN A 33 -21.10 -5.77 -2.22
CA ASN A 33 -22.26 -5.85 -1.31
C ASN A 33 -22.04 -6.66 -0.01
N GLU A 34 -20.80 -7.02 0.32
CA GLU A 34 -20.42 -7.74 1.51
C GLU A 34 -20.13 -6.72 2.62
N GLY A 35 -21.12 -6.57 3.51
CA GLY A 35 -21.16 -5.52 4.52
C GLY A 35 -19.91 -5.40 5.37
N GLY A 36 -19.47 -4.17 5.58
CA GLY A 36 -18.42 -3.77 6.49
C GLY A 36 -17.89 -2.40 6.09
N TYR A 37 -17.74 -1.48 7.03
CA TYR A 37 -17.07 -0.20 6.76
C TYR A 37 -16.14 0.13 7.93
N VAL A 38 -15.01 0.73 7.59
CA VAL A 38 -14.10 1.30 8.58
C VAL A 38 -14.34 2.79 8.60
N THR A 39 -14.70 3.33 9.76
CA THR A 39 -14.87 4.76 9.97
C THR A 39 -13.81 5.25 10.95
N PHE A 40 -13.04 6.25 10.53
CA PHE A 40 -12.20 7.04 11.41
C PHE A 40 -12.93 8.35 11.69
N GLN A 41 -13.38 8.54 12.92
CA GLN A 41 -14.04 9.77 13.35
C GLN A 41 -13.07 10.62 14.14
N ILE A 42 -12.98 11.90 13.79
CA ILE A 42 -12.26 12.89 14.58
C ILE A 42 -13.21 13.42 15.66
N GLU A 43 -12.71 13.59 16.88
CA GLU A 43 -13.51 14.09 18.00
C GLU A 43 -14.10 15.48 17.67
N ASP A 44 -15.42 15.59 17.77
CA ASP A 44 -16.21 16.77 17.40
C ASP A 44 -15.92 17.99 18.30
N LYS A 45 -15.47 17.75 19.53
CA LYS A 45 -15.06 18.77 20.50
C LYS A 45 -13.69 19.39 20.21
N LEU A 46 -12.90 18.82 19.29
CA LEU A 46 -11.62 19.40 18.92
C LEU A 46 -11.82 20.71 18.14
N PRO A 47 -11.01 21.75 18.38
CA PRO A 47 -10.97 22.93 17.52
C PRO A 47 -10.72 22.55 16.06
N ILE A 48 -11.33 23.28 15.12
CA ILE A 48 -11.25 22.97 13.67
C ILE A 48 -9.79 22.85 13.21
N ASP A 49 -8.91 23.75 13.65
CA ASP A 49 -7.48 23.70 13.29
C ASP A 49 -6.79 22.41 13.75
N ASP A 50 -7.21 21.85 14.88
CA ASP A 50 -6.69 20.59 15.38
C ASP A 50 -7.28 19.39 14.63
N GLN A 51 -8.55 19.45 14.23
CA GLN A 51 -9.14 18.45 13.32
C GLN A 51 -8.39 18.41 11.97
N VAL A 52 -8.03 19.59 11.43
CA VAL A 52 -7.22 19.70 10.20
C VAL A 52 -5.84 19.07 10.39
N LYS A 53 -5.14 19.36 11.51
CA LYS A 53 -3.84 18.74 11.80
C LYS A 53 -3.91 17.21 11.90
N VAL A 54 -4.99 16.66 12.47
CA VAL A 54 -5.22 15.20 12.51
C VAL A 54 -5.35 14.65 11.10
N ALA A 55 -6.15 15.28 10.24
CA ALA A 55 -6.34 14.87 8.85
C ALA A 55 -5.02 14.93 8.05
N GLU A 56 -4.23 16.00 8.20
CA GLU A 56 -2.92 16.14 7.57
C GLU A 56 -1.91 15.07 8.01
N THR A 57 -1.96 14.71 9.29
CA THR A 57 -1.08 13.68 9.85
C THR A 57 -1.41 12.31 9.26
N LEU A 58 -2.70 11.98 9.16
CA LEU A 58 -3.17 10.76 8.49
C LEU A 58 -2.74 10.73 7.02
N LEU A 59 -2.92 11.83 6.29
CA LEU A 59 -2.53 11.94 4.89
C LEU A 59 -1.03 11.70 4.68
N LYS A 60 -0.17 12.30 5.52
CA LYS A 60 1.29 12.08 5.47
C LYS A 60 1.65 10.62 5.75
N GLY A 61 0.97 9.96 6.68
CA GLY A 61 1.15 8.54 6.98
C GLY A 61 0.78 7.65 5.80
N VAL A 62 -0.40 7.87 5.21
CA VAL A 62 -0.87 7.14 4.02
C VAL A 62 0.06 7.35 2.83
N GLN A 63 0.52 8.58 2.60
CA GLN A 63 1.47 8.88 1.53
C GLN A 63 2.78 8.10 1.70
N ARG A 64 3.35 8.09 2.92
CA ARG A 64 4.55 7.32 3.22
C ARG A 64 4.34 5.82 2.97
N TRP A 65 3.22 5.27 3.40
CA TRP A 65 2.89 3.87 3.17
C TRP A 65 2.79 3.53 1.68
N ARG A 66 2.14 4.39 0.88
CA ARG A 66 2.11 4.26 -0.60
C ARG A 66 3.52 4.27 -1.19
N ASP A 67 4.37 5.20 -0.78
CA ASP A 67 5.72 5.34 -1.32
C ASP A 67 6.58 4.09 -1.04
N GLN A 68 6.41 3.46 0.13
CA GLN A 68 7.05 2.17 0.47
C GLN A 68 6.56 1.00 -0.40
N LEU A 69 5.27 0.98 -0.76
CA LEU A 69 4.73 -0.03 -1.69
C LEU A 69 5.31 0.15 -3.09
N VAL A 70 5.44 1.39 -3.56
CA VAL A 70 6.05 1.71 -4.85
C VAL A 70 7.52 1.29 -4.88
N GLU A 71 8.29 1.63 -3.84
CA GLU A 71 9.69 1.21 -3.71
C GLU A 71 9.84 -0.31 -3.70
N SER A 72 8.95 -1.01 -2.99
CA SER A 72 8.95 -2.48 -2.94
C SER A 72 8.62 -3.10 -4.29
N ALA A 73 7.66 -2.54 -5.03
CA ALA A 73 7.34 -2.99 -6.38
C ALA A 73 8.49 -2.74 -7.37
N GLN A 74 9.21 -1.63 -7.24
CA GLN A 74 10.41 -1.35 -8.05
C GLN A 74 11.52 -2.36 -7.77
N ARG A 75 11.83 -2.62 -6.49
CA ARG A 75 12.83 -3.61 -6.10
C ARG A 75 12.51 -5.01 -6.63
N GLN A 76 11.25 -5.43 -6.54
CA GLN A 76 10.80 -6.72 -7.07
C GLN A 76 11.03 -6.84 -8.59
N ARG A 77 10.69 -5.79 -9.36
CA ARG A 77 10.94 -5.78 -10.81
C ARG A 77 12.44 -5.88 -11.14
N THR A 78 13.28 -5.13 -10.43
CA THR A 78 14.74 -5.22 -10.61
C THR A 78 15.27 -6.61 -10.31
N THR A 79 14.80 -7.26 -9.24
CA THR A 79 15.19 -8.64 -8.93
C THR A 79 14.72 -9.63 -10.01
N GLU A 80 13.53 -9.44 -10.57
CA GLU A 80 13.02 -10.26 -11.68
C GLU A 80 13.86 -10.09 -12.95
N ASP A 81 14.24 -8.85 -13.28
CA ASP A 81 15.10 -8.53 -14.42
C ASP A 81 16.50 -9.13 -14.25
N GLU A 82 17.09 -9.01 -13.06
CA GLU A 82 18.38 -9.63 -12.72
C GLU A 82 18.34 -11.15 -12.81
N LEU A 83 17.24 -11.77 -12.36
CA LEU A 83 17.04 -13.22 -12.46
C LEU A 83 16.90 -13.66 -13.92
N ALA A 84 16.23 -12.87 -14.76
CA ALA A 84 16.11 -13.14 -16.19
C ALA A 84 17.48 -13.06 -16.88
N ALA A 85 18.26 -12.01 -16.61
CA ALA A 85 19.61 -11.85 -17.14
C ALA A 85 20.54 -12.98 -16.67
N ALA A 86 20.48 -13.38 -15.40
CA ALA A 86 21.25 -14.51 -14.88
C ALA A 86 20.87 -15.84 -15.55
N ARG A 87 19.58 -16.06 -15.85
CA ARG A 87 19.11 -17.25 -16.57
C ARG A 87 19.62 -17.28 -18.01
N GLU A 88 19.64 -16.13 -18.69
CA GLU A 88 20.16 -16.00 -20.05
C GLU A 88 21.67 -16.28 -20.11
N GLU A 89 22.43 -15.71 -19.16
CA GLU A 89 23.87 -15.94 -19.05
C GLU A 89 24.20 -17.42 -18.78
N ILE A 90 23.46 -18.09 -17.89
CA ILE A 90 23.60 -19.54 -17.66
C ILE A 90 23.30 -20.33 -18.94
N ALA A 91 22.30 -19.94 -19.72
CA ALA A 91 21.98 -20.60 -20.98
C ALA A 91 23.10 -20.43 -22.01
N ARG A 92 23.69 -19.23 -22.12
CA ARG A 92 24.86 -18.96 -22.96
C ARG A 92 26.06 -19.83 -22.56
N LEU A 93 26.42 -19.82 -21.28
CA LEU A 93 27.56 -20.58 -20.75
C LEU A 93 27.38 -22.10 -20.96
N LYS A 94 26.15 -22.62 -20.86
CA LYS A 94 25.85 -24.02 -21.19
C LYS A 94 26.04 -24.32 -22.68
N ALA A 95 25.53 -23.46 -23.55
CA ALA A 95 25.68 -23.62 -25.00
C ALA A 95 27.15 -23.57 -25.44
N GLU A 96 27.96 -22.67 -24.85
CA GLU A 96 29.42 -22.60 -25.10
C GLU A 96 30.14 -23.87 -24.62
N ARG A 97 29.78 -24.38 -23.43
CA ARG A 97 30.35 -25.62 -22.90
C ARG A 97 30.03 -26.83 -23.77
N ASP A 98 28.81 -26.93 -24.28
CA ASP A 98 28.35 -28.06 -25.08
C ASP A 98 28.79 -27.96 -26.55
N GLY A 99 29.03 -26.75 -27.07
CA GLY A 99 29.52 -26.48 -28.43
C GLY A 99 31.04 -26.45 -28.58
N GLY A 100 31.80 -26.37 -27.47
CA GLY A 100 33.28 -26.37 -27.46
C GLY A 100 33.92 -27.76 -27.42
N ALA A 101 33.12 -28.83 -27.38
CA ALA A 101 33.59 -30.21 -27.51
C ALA A 101 33.50 -30.64 -28.99
N SER A 102 34.48 -30.25 -29.80
CA SER A 102 34.72 -30.78 -31.15
C SER A 102 36.21 -30.93 -31.39
#